data_AF-A0A7W2ENC3-F1
#
_entry.id   AF-A0A7W2ENC3-F1
#
_cell.length_a   1.000
_cell.length_b   1.000
_cell.length_c   1.000
_cell.angle_alpha   90.00
_cell.angle_beta   90.00
_cell.angle_gamma   90.00
#
_symmetry.space_group_name_H-M   'P 1'
#
loop_
_entity.id
_entity.type
_entity.pdbx_description
1 polymer ?
#
loop_
_entity_poly.entity_id
_entity_poly.type
_entity_poly.pdbx_seq_one_letter_code
_entity_poly.pdbx_strand_id
1 'polypeptide(L)'
;MQDLISFIKTIHGRSIEISSHLQQRFSLDSAKEPLGGFAAVGNQSILEFELLTHYKNIWSRNHEADQEKLKILRHENGERVMAVTKSAFILSMSALEFSAKQVVLTNPAKLRPMKGRVYLSKIIEESVAAGIILMEEERPWKGLIELRNTAIHNNGIADVTEAYVIPGAHDITFNSGVMVSESWNYFPRLQMWMIEAFGRWCEGYLR
;
A
#
# COMPACT_ATOMS: atom_id res chain seq x y z
N MET A 1 5.74 -17.74 -6.54
CA MET A 1 4.40 -17.80 -5.91
C MET A 1 4.47 -18.10 -4.41
N GLN A 2 5.13 -19.18 -3.97
CA GLN A 2 5.24 -19.47 -2.53
C GLN A 2 5.89 -18.32 -1.74
N ASP A 3 6.95 -17.73 -2.28
CA ASP A 3 7.63 -16.59 -1.65
C ASP A 3 6.72 -15.37 -1.54
N LEU A 4 5.89 -15.11 -2.57
CA LEU A 4 4.89 -14.04 -2.52
C LEU A 4 3.90 -14.27 -1.38
N ILE A 5 3.30 -15.46 -1.34
CA ILE A 5 2.32 -15.85 -0.32
C ILE A 5 2.94 -15.73 1.08
N SER A 6 4.19 -16.15 1.25
CA SER A 6 4.92 -15.98 2.51
C SER A 6 5.11 -14.50 2.85
N PHE A 7 5.44 -13.67 1.87
CA PHE A 7 5.63 -12.24 2.06
C PHE A 7 4.32 -11.52 2.44
N ILE A 8 3.17 -11.90 1.86
CA ILE A 8 1.86 -11.35 2.25
C ILE A 8 1.53 -11.67 3.72
N LYS A 9 1.91 -12.85 4.22
CA LYS A 9 1.78 -13.16 5.66
C LYS A 9 2.65 -12.23 6.51
N THR A 10 3.85 -11.89 6.04
CA THR A 10 4.71 -10.91 6.72
C THR A 10 4.05 -9.52 6.76
N ILE A 11 3.45 -9.06 5.66
CA ILE A 11 2.70 -7.80 5.60
C ILE A 11 1.57 -7.80 6.65
N HIS A 12 0.79 -8.88 6.69
CA HIS A 12 -0.28 -9.03 7.68
C HIS A 12 0.26 -8.99 9.12
N GLY A 13 1.28 -9.79 9.44
CA GLY A 13 1.91 -9.81 10.76
C GLY A 13 2.46 -8.45 11.16
N ARG A 14 3.08 -7.73 10.22
CA ARG A 14 3.64 -6.39 10.46
C ARG A 14 2.56 -5.35 10.79
N SER A 15 1.41 -5.42 10.12
CA SER A 15 0.28 -4.53 10.40
C SER A 15 -0.25 -4.72 11.83
N ILE A 16 -0.33 -5.96 12.30
CA ILE A 16 -0.75 -6.30 13.67
C ILE A 16 0.30 -5.82 14.69
N GLU A 17 1.57 -6.06 14.41
CA GLU A 17 2.68 -5.69 15.29
C GLU A 17 2.71 -4.17 15.54
N ILE A 18 2.67 -3.37 14.47
CA ILE A 18 2.67 -1.91 14.57
C ILE A 18 1.42 -1.41 15.31
N SER A 19 0.24 -1.94 14.97
CA SER A 19 -1.01 -1.56 15.64
C SER A 19 -0.95 -1.87 17.15
N SER A 20 -0.48 -3.05 17.52
CA SER A 20 -0.31 -3.46 18.92
C SER A 20 0.70 -2.58 19.66
N HIS A 21 1.81 -2.22 19.00
CA HIS A 21 2.80 -1.31 19.56
C HIS A 21 2.19 0.06 19.87
N LEU A 22 1.50 0.66 18.89
CA LEU A 22 0.85 1.96 19.05
C LEU A 22 -0.23 1.93 20.13
N GLN A 23 -1.03 0.85 20.16
CA GLN A 23 -2.06 0.64 21.17
C GLN A 23 -1.49 0.67 22.58
N GLN A 24 -0.44 -0.12 22.83
CA GLN A 24 0.20 -0.20 24.15
C GLN A 24 0.87 1.12 24.52
N ARG A 25 1.61 1.72 23.58
CA ARG A 25 2.39 2.94 23.83
C ARG A 25 1.53 4.16 24.16
N PHE A 26 0.39 4.30 23.50
CA PHE A 26 -0.47 5.49 23.62
C PHE A 26 -1.83 5.20 24.29
N SER A 27 -2.02 3.98 24.83
CA SER A 27 -3.27 3.54 25.50
C SER A 27 -4.52 3.77 24.63
N LEU A 28 -4.42 3.42 23.35
CA LEU A 28 -5.49 3.63 22.38
C LEU A 28 -6.53 2.50 22.43
N ASP A 29 -7.75 2.82 22.02
CA ASP A 29 -8.78 1.84 21.70
C ASP A 29 -8.51 1.25 20.31
N SER A 30 -8.40 -0.07 20.21
CA SER A 30 -8.14 -0.78 18.95
C SER A 30 -9.21 -0.55 17.88
N ALA A 31 -10.42 -0.14 18.27
CA ALA A 31 -11.51 0.16 17.35
C ALA A 31 -11.46 1.60 16.78
N LYS A 32 -10.53 2.44 17.26
CA LYS A 32 -10.44 3.86 16.89
C LYS A 32 -9.27 4.13 15.98
N GLU A 33 -9.37 5.24 15.27
CA GLU A 33 -8.29 5.73 14.40
C GLU A 33 -7.14 6.30 15.25
N PRO A 34 -5.87 6.07 14.84
CA PRO A 34 -5.45 5.52 13.55
C PRO A 34 -5.38 3.98 13.46
N LEU A 35 -5.71 3.24 14.54
CA LEU A 35 -5.53 1.78 14.58
C LEU A 35 -6.47 1.02 13.63
N GLY A 36 -7.65 1.60 13.35
CA GLY A 36 -8.59 1.10 12.36
C GLY A 36 -7.99 0.92 10.97
N GLY A 37 -7.09 1.83 10.57
CA GLY A 37 -6.33 1.73 9.31
C GLY A 37 -5.51 0.43 9.21
N PHE A 38 -4.79 0.05 10.28
CA PHE A 38 -4.00 -1.19 10.30
C PHE A 38 -4.88 -2.44 10.29
N ALA A 39 -6.02 -2.42 10.98
CA ALA A 39 -6.96 -3.54 10.95
C ALA A 39 -7.52 -3.74 9.53
N ALA A 40 -7.87 -2.66 8.83
CA ALA A 40 -8.32 -2.71 7.45
C ALA A 40 -7.23 -3.25 6.51
N VAL A 41 -5.98 -2.80 6.64
CA VAL A 41 -4.84 -3.34 5.88
C VAL A 41 -4.61 -4.82 6.18
N GLY A 42 -4.70 -5.22 7.45
CA GLY A 42 -4.60 -6.61 7.87
C GLY A 42 -5.62 -7.50 7.17
N ASN A 43 -6.87 -7.04 7.08
CA ASN A 43 -7.95 -7.72 6.36
C ASN A 43 -7.67 -7.81 4.85
N GLN A 44 -7.17 -6.72 4.22
CA GLN A 44 -6.78 -6.76 2.81
C GLN A 44 -5.66 -7.77 2.54
N SER A 45 -4.70 -7.89 3.46
CA SER A 45 -3.60 -8.84 3.35
C SER A 45 -4.07 -10.29 3.49
N ILE A 46 -5.08 -10.57 4.33
CA ILE A 46 -5.71 -11.90 4.43
C ILE A 46 -6.42 -12.23 3.11
N LEU A 47 -7.22 -11.31 2.57
CA LEU A 47 -7.93 -11.51 1.31
C LEU A 47 -6.96 -11.78 0.16
N GLU A 48 -5.88 -11.00 0.09
CA GLU A 48 -4.79 -11.21 -0.87
C GLU A 48 -4.17 -12.61 -0.72
N PHE A 49 -3.84 -13.01 0.52
CA PHE A 49 -3.30 -14.34 0.81
C PHE A 49 -4.24 -15.47 0.36
N GLU A 50 -5.53 -15.36 0.64
CA GLU A 50 -6.55 -16.35 0.28
C GLU A 50 -6.69 -16.47 -1.24
N LEU A 51 -6.78 -15.34 -1.95
CA LEU A 51 -6.89 -15.31 -3.41
C LEU A 51 -5.64 -15.89 -4.08
N LEU A 52 -4.44 -15.51 -3.64
CA LEU A 52 -3.20 -16.03 -4.21
C LEU A 52 -3.02 -17.53 -3.90
N THR A 53 -3.44 -17.99 -2.73
CA THR A 53 -3.42 -19.41 -2.38
C THR A 53 -4.41 -20.20 -3.24
N HIS A 54 -5.61 -19.66 -3.44
CA HIS A 54 -6.61 -20.24 -4.34
C HIS A 54 -6.07 -20.38 -5.76
N TYR A 55 -5.50 -19.31 -6.33
CA TYR A 55 -4.89 -19.33 -7.65
C TYR A 55 -3.73 -20.32 -7.74
N LYS A 56 -2.82 -20.35 -6.76
CA LYS A 56 -1.74 -21.34 -6.70
C LYS A 56 -2.29 -22.76 -6.77
N ASN A 57 -3.35 -23.06 -6.03
CA ASN A 57 -3.95 -24.39 -5.99
C ASN A 57 -4.59 -24.78 -7.34
N ILE A 58 -5.33 -23.85 -7.98
CA ILE A 58 -5.89 -24.09 -9.31
C ILE A 58 -4.77 -24.38 -10.32
N TRP A 59 -3.73 -23.56 -10.34
CA TRP A 59 -2.65 -23.68 -11.32
C TRP A 59 -1.82 -24.93 -11.14
N SER A 60 -1.65 -25.42 -9.92
CA SER A 60 -0.94 -26.68 -9.65
C SER A 60 -1.62 -27.91 -10.25
N ARG A 61 -2.89 -27.79 -10.67
CA ARG A 61 -3.69 -28.88 -11.26
C ARG A 61 -3.75 -28.83 -12.78
N ASN A 62 -3.24 -27.78 -13.41
CA ASN A 62 -3.26 -27.64 -14.87
C ASN A 62 -2.11 -28.44 -15.50
N HIS A 63 -2.46 -29.57 -16.11
CA HIS A 63 -1.55 -30.40 -16.89
C HIS A 63 -1.84 -30.20 -18.39
N GLU A 64 -1.50 -29.03 -18.92
CA GLU A 64 -1.61 -28.76 -20.36
C GLU A 64 -0.38 -29.33 -21.09
N ALA A 65 -0.63 -30.18 -22.09
CA ALA A 65 0.44 -30.83 -22.87
C ALA A 65 0.99 -29.91 -23.97
N ASP A 66 0.14 -29.01 -24.47
CA ASP A 66 0.49 -28.01 -25.47
C ASP A 66 1.31 -26.85 -24.86
N GLN A 67 2.54 -26.68 -25.34
CA GLN A 67 3.46 -25.66 -24.82
C GLN A 67 3.00 -24.22 -25.09
N GLU A 68 2.32 -23.96 -26.21
CA GLU A 68 1.85 -22.61 -26.52
C GLU A 68 0.66 -22.24 -25.63
N LYS A 69 -0.28 -23.17 -25.43
CA LYS A 69 -1.37 -22.98 -24.45
C LYS A 69 -0.83 -22.81 -23.04
N LEU A 70 0.19 -23.58 -22.64
CA LEU A 70 0.83 -23.45 -21.35
C LEU A 70 1.46 -22.06 -21.16
N LYS A 71 2.07 -21.49 -22.20
CA LYS A 71 2.64 -20.14 -22.18
C LYS A 71 1.56 -19.07 -22.01
N ILE A 72 0.46 -19.16 -22.76
CA ILE A 72 -0.70 -18.26 -22.63
C ILE A 72 -1.26 -18.32 -21.22
N LEU A 73 -1.52 -19.53 -20.71
CA LEU A 73 -2.04 -19.73 -19.35
C LEU A 73 -1.11 -19.11 -18.29
N ARG A 74 0.21 -19.30 -18.42
CA ARG A 74 1.17 -18.68 -17.50
C ARG A 74 1.14 -17.15 -17.54
N HIS A 75 0.98 -16.57 -18.72
CA HIS A 75 0.88 -15.13 -18.89
C HIS A 75 -0.38 -14.58 -18.21
N GLU A 76 -1.56 -15.11 -18.54
CA GLU A 76 -2.82 -14.69 -17.91
C GLU A 76 -2.80 -14.88 -16.38
N ASN A 77 -2.14 -15.95 -15.90
CA ASN A 77 -1.97 -16.17 -14.47
C ASN A 77 -1.10 -15.10 -13.82
N GLY A 78 -0.04 -14.66 -14.50
CA GLY A 78 0.76 -13.52 -14.09
C GLY A 78 -0.10 -12.25 -13.96
N GLU A 79 -0.94 -11.97 -14.95
CA GLU A 79 -1.86 -10.83 -14.92
C GLU A 79 -2.84 -10.90 -13.75
N ARG A 80 -3.38 -12.09 -13.42
CA ARG A 80 -4.26 -12.28 -12.27
C ARG A 80 -3.54 -12.04 -10.94
N VAL A 81 -2.29 -12.51 -10.80
CA VAL A 81 -1.46 -12.18 -9.60
C VAL A 81 -1.30 -10.67 -9.51
N MET A 82 -0.91 -10.01 -10.60
CA MET A 82 -0.71 -8.56 -10.64
C MET A 82 -1.97 -7.79 -10.27
N ALA A 83 -3.13 -8.22 -10.78
CA ALA A 83 -4.41 -7.60 -10.45
C ALA A 83 -4.72 -7.69 -8.96
N VAL A 84 -4.54 -8.88 -8.35
CA VAL A 84 -4.78 -9.10 -6.92
C VAL A 84 -3.86 -8.22 -6.06
N THR A 85 -2.55 -8.23 -6.33
CA THR A 85 -1.59 -7.46 -5.52
C THR A 85 -1.76 -5.95 -5.70
N LYS A 86 -2.07 -5.50 -6.91
CA LYS A 86 -2.42 -4.08 -7.20
C LYS A 86 -3.66 -3.65 -6.43
N SER A 87 -4.72 -4.46 -6.43
CA SER A 87 -5.94 -4.17 -5.68
C SER A 87 -5.68 -4.10 -4.17
N ALA A 88 -4.90 -5.03 -3.62
CA ALA A 88 -4.55 -5.03 -2.20
C ALA A 88 -3.77 -3.76 -1.79
N PHE A 89 -2.82 -3.32 -2.63
CA PHE A 89 -2.10 -2.06 -2.44
C PHE A 89 -3.03 -0.84 -2.44
N ILE A 90 -3.89 -0.72 -3.47
CA ILE A 90 -4.84 0.40 -3.58
C ILE A 90 -5.76 0.48 -2.36
N LEU A 91 -6.38 -0.65 -1.99
CA LEU A 91 -7.32 -0.71 -0.88
C LEU A 91 -6.63 -0.43 0.46
N SER A 92 -5.41 -0.92 0.65
CA SER A 92 -4.59 -0.61 1.82
C SER A 92 -4.31 0.88 1.91
N MET A 93 -3.87 1.51 0.82
CA MET A 93 -3.58 2.94 0.79
C MET A 93 -4.82 3.79 1.07
N SER A 94 -5.99 3.39 0.53
CA SER A 94 -7.26 4.05 0.81
C SER A 94 -7.67 3.94 2.28
N ALA A 95 -7.45 2.78 2.91
CA ALA A 95 -7.73 2.59 4.34
C ALA A 95 -6.86 3.48 5.22
N LEU A 96 -5.56 3.54 4.94
CA LEU A 96 -4.64 4.41 5.67
C LEU A 96 -4.96 5.90 5.46
N GLU A 97 -5.31 6.30 4.24
CA GLU A 97 -5.77 7.66 3.95
C GLU A 97 -7.04 8.02 4.74
N PHE A 98 -8.03 7.12 4.79
CA PHE A 98 -9.25 7.33 5.55
C PHE A 98 -8.94 7.49 7.04
N SER A 99 -8.12 6.60 7.59
CA SER A 99 -7.67 6.62 8.98
C SER A 99 -6.97 7.94 9.33
N ALA A 100 -6.00 8.36 8.52
CA ALA A 100 -5.30 9.63 8.67
C ALA A 100 -6.29 10.81 8.69
N LYS A 101 -7.27 10.82 7.77
CA LYS A 101 -8.29 11.88 7.71
C LYS A 101 -9.10 11.98 9.00
N GLN A 102 -9.56 10.85 9.54
CA GLN A 102 -10.33 10.85 10.77
C GLN A 102 -9.52 11.42 11.94
N VAL A 103 -8.25 11.03 12.04
CA VAL A 103 -7.34 11.56 13.07
C VAL A 103 -7.16 13.07 12.94
N VAL A 104 -6.83 13.59 11.75
CA VAL A 104 -6.58 15.03 11.57
C VAL A 104 -7.83 15.88 11.72
N LEU A 105 -9.02 15.33 11.42
CA LEU A 105 -10.29 16.03 11.59
C LEU A 105 -10.76 16.06 13.04
N THR A 106 -10.49 15.00 13.80
CA THR A 106 -10.88 14.90 15.23
C THR A 106 -9.88 15.59 16.15
N ASN A 107 -8.62 15.71 15.75
CA ASN A 107 -7.57 16.39 16.53
C ASN A 107 -6.78 17.40 15.68
N PRO A 108 -7.38 18.51 15.24
CA PRO A 108 -6.72 19.45 14.32
C PRO A 108 -5.53 20.19 14.93
N ALA A 109 -5.23 20.03 16.22
CA ALA A 109 -4.25 20.86 16.93
C ALA A 109 -2.80 20.71 16.45
N LYS A 110 -2.44 19.58 15.81
CA LYS A 110 -1.05 19.29 15.40
C LYS A 110 -0.70 19.69 13.97
N LEU A 111 -1.70 19.87 13.12
CA LEU A 111 -1.50 20.28 11.72
C LEU A 111 -2.23 21.61 11.48
N ARG A 112 -1.81 22.35 10.45
CA ARG A 112 -2.56 23.53 10.05
C ARG A 112 -3.97 23.12 9.62
N PRO A 113 -5.02 23.91 9.96
CA PRO A 113 -6.38 23.62 9.53
C PRO A 113 -6.47 23.48 8.01
N MET A 114 -6.95 22.33 7.55
CA MET A 114 -7.15 22.05 6.13
C MET A 114 -8.56 22.46 5.74
N LYS A 115 -8.70 23.33 4.72
CA LYS A 115 -10.00 23.76 4.21
C LYS A 115 -10.46 22.84 3.07
N GLY A 116 -11.72 22.44 3.09
CA GLY A 116 -12.34 21.63 2.03
C GLY A 116 -11.99 20.15 2.12
N ARG A 117 -11.84 19.49 0.97
CA ARG A 117 -11.56 18.05 0.91
C ARG A 117 -10.12 17.79 1.35
N VAL A 118 -9.97 17.04 2.44
CA VAL A 118 -8.67 16.57 2.93
C VAL A 118 -8.21 15.41 2.05
N TYR A 119 -6.97 15.46 1.57
CA TYR A 119 -6.31 14.42 0.79
C TYR A 119 -5.05 13.94 1.51
N LEU A 120 -4.63 12.69 1.26
CA LEU A 120 -3.40 12.16 1.86
C LEU A 120 -2.17 13.03 1.54
N SER A 121 -2.03 13.52 0.30
CA SER A 121 -0.94 14.42 -0.09
C SER A 121 -0.83 15.62 0.85
N LYS A 122 -1.97 16.26 1.13
CA LYS A 122 -2.00 17.44 2.00
C LYS A 122 -1.67 17.10 3.46
N ILE A 123 -2.11 15.93 3.94
CA ILE A 123 -1.75 15.45 5.28
C ILE A 123 -0.24 15.25 5.38
N ILE A 124 0.39 14.61 4.38
CA ILE A 124 1.83 14.37 4.34
C ILE A 124 2.60 15.70 4.32
N GLU A 125 2.25 16.63 3.42
CA GLU A 125 2.87 17.97 3.35
C GLU A 125 2.84 18.70 4.71
N GLU A 126 1.67 18.75 5.35
CA GLU A 126 1.54 19.42 6.65
C GLU A 126 2.27 18.65 7.76
N SER A 127 2.37 17.32 7.65
CA SER A 127 3.10 16.49 8.63
C SER A 127 4.61 16.72 8.54
N VAL A 128 5.16 16.92 7.34
CA VAL A 128 6.57 17.33 7.16
C VAL A 128 6.77 18.72 7.77
N ALA A 129 5.89 19.67 7.45
CA ALA A 129 5.97 21.04 7.98
C ALA A 129 5.88 21.11 9.51
N ALA A 130 5.15 20.17 10.13
CA ALA A 130 5.03 20.03 11.58
C ALA A 130 6.13 19.18 12.22
N GLY A 131 7.06 18.60 11.45
CA GLY A 131 8.10 17.71 11.96
C GLY A 131 7.60 16.37 12.48
N ILE A 132 6.40 15.94 12.06
CA ILE A 132 5.78 14.64 12.41
C ILE A 132 6.44 13.50 11.64
N ILE A 133 6.81 13.75 10.38
CA ILE A 133 7.60 12.85 9.55
C ILE A 133 8.80 13.60 8.98
N LEU A 134 9.82 12.86 8.55
CA LEU A 134 11.05 13.45 8.02
C LEU A 134 10.85 13.94 6.58
N MET A 135 11.62 14.95 6.17
CA MET A 135 11.53 15.54 4.83
C MET A 135 11.82 14.52 3.73
N GLU A 136 12.75 13.60 3.98
CA GLU A 136 13.08 12.49 3.08
C GLU A 136 11.93 11.50 2.85
N GLU A 137 10.92 11.47 3.73
CA GLU A 137 9.76 10.59 3.59
C GLU A 137 8.67 11.17 2.67
N GLU A 138 8.69 12.49 2.43
CA GLU A 138 7.68 13.17 1.59
C GLU A 138 7.68 12.63 0.15
N ARG A 139 8.87 12.47 -0.43
CA ARG A 139 9.03 12.07 -1.83
C ARG A 139 8.56 10.64 -2.09
N PRO A 140 8.92 9.63 -1.26
CA PRO A 140 8.31 8.31 -1.35
C PRO A 140 6.78 8.31 -1.27
N TRP A 141 6.19 9.10 -0.35
CA TRP A 141 4.73 9.24 -0.25
C TRP A 141 4.11 9.82 -1.52
N LYS A 142 4.71 10.86 -2.10
CA LYS A 142 4.28 11.44 -3.38
C LYS A 142 4.25 10.35 -4.48
N GLY A 143 5.31 9.55 -4.58
CA GLY A 143 5.39 8.46 -5.55
C GLY A 143 4.29 7.42 -5.39
N LEU A 144 3.98 7.00 -4.16
CA LEU A 144 2.87 6.06 -3.90
C LEU A 144 1.50 6.65 -4.25
N ILE A 145 1.28 7.92 -3.92
CA ILE A 145 0.00 8.61 -4.19
C ILE A 145 -0.22 8.68 -5.70
N GLU A 146 0.81 9.06 -6.44
CA GLU A 146 0.78 9.09 -7.89
C GLU A 146 0.56 7.70 -8.48
N LEU A 147 1.29 6.69 -8.00
CA LEU A 147 1.14 5.31 -8.46
C LEU A 147 -0.29 4.81 -8.28
N ARG A 148 -0.89 5.02 -7.10
CA ARG A 148 -2.28 4.67 -6.85
C ARG A 148 -3.22 5.40 -7.81
N ASN A 149 -3.05 6.70 -8.00
CA ASN A 149 -3.92 7.48 -8.87
C ASN A 149 -3.82 7.00 -10.33
N THR A 150 -2.61 6.76 -10.83
CA THR A 150 -2.34 6.18 -12.16
C THR A 150 -2.96 4.79 -12.31
N ALA A 151 -2.82 3.94 -11.30
CA ALA A 151 -3.38 2.59 -11.29
C ALA A 151 -4.92 2.57 -11.30
N ILE A 152 -5.58 3.58 -10.72
CA ILE A 152 -7.05 3.69 -10.65
C ILE A 152 -7.62 4.35 -11.91
N HIS A 153 -7.04 5.47 -12.36
CA HIS A 153 -7.71 6.37 -13.31
C HIS A 153 -7.26 6.19 -14.76
N ASN A 154 -6.01 5.76 -15.00
CA ASN A 154 -5.42 5.76 -16.34
C ASN A 154 -5.11 4.36 -16.87
N ASN A 155 -5.73 3.31 -16.31
CA ASN A 155 -5.38 1.92 -16.59
C ASN A 155 -3.87 1.63 -16.41
N GLY A 156 -3.20 2.36 -15.51
CA GLY A 156 -1.77 2.25 -15.30
C GLY A 156 -0.90 3.06 -16.26
N ILE A 157 -1.45 3.89 -17.16
CA ILE A 157 -0.69 4.76 -18.07
C ILE A 157 -0.31 6.05 -17.36
N ALA A 158 0.99 6.34 -17.30
CA ALA A 158 1.48 7.54 -16.62
C ALA A 158 1.30 8.80 -17.46
N ASP A 159 0.95 9.92 -16.81
CA ASP A 159 0.87 11.23 -17.46
C ASP A 159 2.21 11.98 -17.43
N VAL A 160 3.09 11.60 -16.50
CA VAL A 160 4.37 12.25 -16.25
C VAL A 160 5.55 11.30 -16.46
N THR A 161 6.74 11.88 -16.60
CA THR A 161 8.01 11.15 -16.53
C THR A 161 8.72 11.56 -15.25
N GLU A 162 8.64 10.73 -14.23
CA GLU A 162 9.22 11.00 -12.90
C GLU A 162 9.67 9.69 -12.25
N ALA A 163 10.68 9.77 -11.37
CA ALA A 163 11.16 8.63 -10.60
C ALA A 163 11.22 8.95 -9.10
N TYR A 164 10.85 7.94 -8.30
CA TYR A 164 10.78 7.98 -6.85
C TYR A 164 11.55 6.81 -6.27
N VAL A 165 12.56 7.12 -5.45
CA VAL A 165 13.29 6.10 -4.70
C VAL A 165 12.46 5.73 -3.47
N ILE A 166 12.19 4.44 -3.28
CA ILE A 166 11.44 3.95 -2.10
C ILE A 166 12.38 3.12 -1.23
N PRO A 167 12.88 3.67 -0.10
CA PRO A 167 13.89 2.99 0.71
C PRO A 167 13.45 1.60 1.16
N GLY A 168 14.19 0.55 0.76
CA GLY A 168 13.88 -0.83 1.14
C GLY A 168 12.74 -1.49 0.36
N ALA A 169 12.18 -0.82 -0.65
CA ALA A 169 11.18 -1.37 -1.57
C ALA A 169 11.63 -1.19 -3.04
N HIS A 170 10.69 -1.31 -3.98
CA HIS A 170 10.96 -1.02 -5.38
C HIS A 170 10.83 0.47 -5.66
N ASP A 171 11.71 0.99 -6.51
CA ASP A 171 11.56 2.35 -7.03
C ASP A 171 10.32 2.45 -7.92
N ILE A 172 9.74 3.64 -7.96
CA ILE A 172 8.60 3.97 -8.81
C ILE A 172 9.10 4.81 -9.96
N THR A 173 8.95 4.30 -11.18
CA THR A 173 9.35 4.99 -12.40
C THR A 173 8.15 5.14 -13.31
N PHE A 174 7.79 6.39 -13.57
CA PHE A 174 6.79 6.77 -14.56
C PHE A 174 7.48 7.21 -15.84
N ASN A 175 6.93 6.79 -16.97
CA ASN A 175 7.29 7.30 -18.29
C ASN A 175 6.00 7.75 -18.97
N SER A 176 5.89 9.02 -19.32
CA SER A 176 4.64 9.60 -19.87
C SER A 176 4.17 8.81 -21.10
N GLY A 177 2.88 8.45 -21.13
CA GLY A 177 2.26 7.64 -22.18
C GLY A 177 2.57 6.14 -22.11
N VAL A 178 3.31 5.68 -21.11
CA VAL A 178 3.68 4.27 -20.93
C VAL A 178 2.94 3.67 -19.75
N MET A 179 2.45 2.45 -19.93
CA MET A 179 1.90 1.65 -18.83
C MET A 179 3.01 1.29 -17.85
N VAL A 180 2.80 1.53 -16.56
CA VAL A 180 3.73 1.11 -15.52
C VAL A 180 3.89 -0.42 -15.62
N SER A 181 5.14 -0.86 -15.81
CA SER A 181 5.48 -2.28 -15.96
C SER A 181 6.06 -2.78 -14.65
N GLU A 182 5.41 -3.78 -14.06
CA GLU A 182 5.70 -4.20 -12.69
C GLU A 182 6.03 -5.69 -12.60
N SER A 183 6.88 -6.04 -11.64
CA SER A 183 7.06 -7.43 -11.22
C SER A 183 5.93 -7.85 -10.28
N TRP A 184 5.68 -9.15 -10.17
CA TRP A 184 4.64 -9.72 -9.29
C TRP A 184 4.80 -9.39 -7.80
N ASN A 185 5.99 -8.98 -7.36
CA ASN A 185 6.29 -8.56 -5.99
C ASN A 185 6.39 -7.03 -5.83
N TYR A 186 6.05 -6.26 -6.87
CA TYR A 186 6.15 -4.81 -6.86
C TYR A 186 5.22 -4.16 -5.82
N PHE A 187 3.90 -4.29 -6.00
CA PHE A 187 2.90 -3.75 -5.08
C PHE A 187 3.03 -4.24 -3.63
N PRO A 188 3.28 -5.54 -3.36
CA PRO A 188 3.48 -6.02 -1.99
C PRO A 188 4.65 -5.34 -1.27
N ARG A 189 5.76 -5.08 -1.95
CA ARG A 189 6.91 -4.39 -1.33
C ARG A 189 6.60 -2.93 -1.02
N LEU A 190 5.90 -2.25 -1.92
CA LEU A 190 5.42 -0.88 -1.69
C LEU A 190 4.41 -0.84 -0.54
N GLN A 191 3.52 -1.82 -0.44
CA GLN A 191 2.56 -1.97 0.64
C GLN A 191 3.26 -2.16 1.99
N MET A 192 4.30 -2.99 2.06
CA MET A 192 5.11 -3.14 3.27
C MET A 192 5.69 -1.80 3.71
N TRP A 193 6.37 -1.08 2.82
CA TRP A 193 6.95 0.22 3.13
C TRP A 193 5.88 1.21 3.62
N MET A 194 4.74 1.25 2.94
CA MET A 194 3.63 2.15 3.27
C MET A 194 3.08 1.92 4.67
N ILE A 195 2.95 0.65 5.09
CA ILE A 195 2.49 0.28 6.44
C ILE A 195 3.47 0.79 7.50
N GLU A 196 4.77 0.62 7.27
CA GLU A 196 5.79 1.09 8.20
C GLU A 196 5.87 2.62 8.25
N ALA A 197 5.80 3.28 7.10
CA ALA A 197 5.76 4.73 7.00
C ALA A 197 4.53 5.31 7.72
N PHE A 198 3.37 4.66 7.58
CA PHE A 198 2.17 5.06 8.31
C PHE A 198 2.30 4.82 9.82
N GLY A 199 2.96 3.74 10.24
CA GLY A 199 3.32 3.51 11.65
C GLY A 199 4.16 4.65 12.22
N ARG A 200 5.20 5.07 11.51
CA ARG A 200 6.04 6.22 11.90
C ARG A 200 5.24 7.53 11.95
N TRP A 201 4.39 7.76 10.95
CA TRP A 201 3.48 8.91 10.95
C TRP A 201 2.56 8.90 12.19
N CYS A 202 1.96 7.76 12.53
CA CYS A 202 1.12 7.63 13.72
C CYS A 202 1.91 7.94 15.00
N GLU A 203 3.14 7.42 15.14
CA GLU A 203 3.97 7.73 16.29
C GLU A 203 4.28 9.22 16.41
N GLY A 204 4.69 9.86 15.31
CA GLY A 204 4.97 11.30 15.29
C GLY A 204 3.72 12.12 15.60
N TYR A 205 2.56 11.70 15.09
CA TYR A 205 1.30 12.40 15.29
C TYR A 205 0.76 12.22 16.71
N LEU A 206 0.99 11.07 17.36
CA LEU A 206 0.45 10.79 18.69
C LEU A 206 1.32 11.32 19.84
N ARG A 207 2.62 11.58 19.61
CA ARG A 207 3.53 12.25 20.57
C ARG A 207 3.12 13.69 20.82
#